data_AF-A0A5N5IP11-F1
#
_entry.id   AF-A0A5N5IP11-F1
#
_cell.length_a   1.000
_cell.length_b   1.000
_cell.length_c   1.000
_cell.angle_alpha   90.00
_cell.angle_beta   90.00
_cell.angle_gamma   90.00
#
_symmetry.space_group_name_H-M   'P 1'
#
loop_
_entity.id
_entity.type
_entity.pdbx_description
1 polymer ?
#
loop_
_entity_poly.entity_id
_entity_poly.type
_entity_poly.pdbx_seq_one_letter_code
_entity_poly.pdbx_strand_id
1 'polypeptide(L)'
;MNAISLFFTTRYDMASNHWRKESRITRQVPCDSPFGFVLLNGELHVITLLKAAESAEIRRSQLHKRAGTLYIQIYHPKKKSWRSLITKSPFHYSLDFNTAVMSTIRL
;
A
#
# COMPACT_ATOMS: atom_id res chain seq x y z
N MET A 1 -11.65 -2.37 18.84
CA MET A 1 -10.49 -3.29 18.83
C MET A 1 -10.07 -3.48 17.37
N ASN A 2 -8.91 -2.96 16.97
CA ASN A 2 -8.43 -3.13 15.59
C ASN A 2 -7.78 -4.51 15.48
N ALA A 3 -8.43 -5.45 14.78
CA ALA A 3 -7.84 -6.73 14.45
C ALA A 3 -6.58 -6.48 13.58
N ILE A 4 -5.42 -6.88 14.06
CA ILE A 4 -4.20 -6.92 13.25
C ILE A 4 -4.34 -8.14 12.34
N SER A 5 -4.82 -7.94 11.12
CA SER A 5 -4.81 -8.99 10.10
C SER A 5 -3.36 -9.26 9.69
N LEU A 6 -2.88 -10.47 9.94
CA LEU A 6 -1.55 -10.94 9.55
C LEU A 6 -1.60 -11.44 8.11
N PHE A 7 -1.13 -10.63 7.15
CA PHE A 7 -0.94 -11.08 5.78
C PHE A 7 0.47 -11.61 5.58
N PHE A 8 0.62 -12.61 4.72
CA PHE A 8 1.92 -13.09 4.28
C PHE A 8 2.13 -12.69 2.82
N THR A 9 3.31 -12.16 2.54
CA THR A 9 3.82 -12.10 1.17
C THR A 9 4.42 -13.44 0.82
N THR A 10 4.09 -13.94 -0.36
CA THR A 10 4.73 -15.09 -0.97
C THR A 10 5.54 -14.61 -2.17
N ARG A 11 6.72 -15.18 -2.35
CA ARG A 11 7.56 -14.96 -3.52
C ARG A 11 7.61 -16.27 -4.29
N TYR A 12 7.33 -16.20 -5.58
CA TYR A 12 7.53 -17.33 -6.46
C TYR A 12 9.02 -17.45 -6.82
N ASP A 13 9.60 -18.60 -6.52
CA ASP A 13 10.97 -18.94 -6.90
C ASP A 13 10.95 -19.74 -8.20
N MET A 14 11.31 -19.08 -9.31
CA MET A 14 11.30 -19.68 -10.64
C MET A 14 12.32 -20.83 -10.78
N ALA A 15 13.44 -20.79 -10.04
CA ALA A 15 14.47 -21.83 -10.14
C ALA A 15 14.00 -23.16 -9.55
N SER A 16 13.23 -23.10 -8.46
CA SER A 16 12.66 -24.30 -7.85
C SER A 16 11.23 -24.57 -8.27
N ASN A 17 10.57 -23.67 -9.00
CA ASN A 17 9.16 -23.76 -9.40
C ASN A 17 8.19 -23.81 -8.21
N HIS A 18 8.49 -23.11 -7.11
CA HIS A 18 7.70 -23.15 -5.88
C HIS A 18 7.39 -21.75 -5.31
N TRP A 19 6.23 -21.63 -4.67
CA TRP A 19 5.92 -20.49 -3.82
C TRP A 19 6.66 -20.61 -2.49
N ARG A 20 7.33 -19.53 -2.09
CA ARG A 20 7.98 -19.42 -0.78
C ARG A 20 7.35 -18.33 0.04
N LYS A 21 7.18 -18.57 1.33
CA LYS A 21 6.80 -17.54 2.29
C LYS A 21 7.94 -16.53 2.42
N GLU A 22 7.68 -15.26 2.10
CA GLU A 22 8.70 -14.21 2.03
C GLU A 22 8.71 -13.37 3.31
N SER A 23 7.57 -12.82 3.71
CA SER A 23 7.47 -12.00 4.93
C SER A 23 6.03 -11.85 5.42
N ARG A 24 5.86 -11.43 6.68
CA ARG A 24 4.57 -10.96 7.24
C ARG A 24 4.43 -9.47 6.96
N ILE A 25 3.34 -9.05 6.33
CA ILE A 25 2.95 -7.64 6.29
C ILE A 25 2.25 -7.33 7.61
N THR A 26 2.80 -6.40 8.36
CA THR A 26 2.09 -5.76 9.48
C THR A 26 1.15 -4.72 8.92
N ARG A 27 -0.03 -5.13 8.44
CA ARG A 27 -1.00 -4.18 7.85
C ARG A 27 -1.73 -3.47 8.98
N GLN A 28 -1.59 -2.15 9.07
CA GLN A 28 -2.44 -1.29 9.91
C GLN A 28 -3.76 -0.90 9.20
N VAL A 29 -3.88 -1.24 7.91
CA VAL A 29 -5.01 -0.86 7.04
C VAL A 29 -5.95 -2.07 6.89
N PRO A 30 -7.29 -1.86 6.85
CA PRO A 30 -8.24 -2.95 6.69
C PRO A 30 -7.91 -3.87 5.51
N CYS A 31 -8.11 -5.17 5.71
CA CYS A 31 -7.89 -6.25 4.73
C CYS A 31 -8.35 -5.88 3.31
N ASP A 32 -9.50 -5.21 3.20
CA ASP A 32 -10.20 -5.02 1.93
C ASP A 32 -9.97 -3.65 1.29
N SER A 33 -9.00 -2.88 1.80
CA SER A 33 -8.67 -1.60 1.15
C SER A 33 -7.89 -1.86 -0.15
N PRO A 34 -8.30 -1.24 -1.27
CA PRO A 34 -7.58 -1.38 -2.52
C PRO A 34 -6.16 -0.82 -2.37
N PHE A 35 -5.20 -1.50 -2.97
CA PHE A 35 -3.78 -1.20 -2.84
C PHE A 35 -3.08 -1.38 -4.19
N GLY A 36 -2.07 -0.55 -4.42
CA GLY A 36 -1.12 -0.73 -5.51
C GLY A 36 0.20 -1.27 -4.98
N PHE A 37 0.99 -1.92 -5.82
CA PHE A 37 2.36 -2.30 -5.48
C PHE A 37 3.32 -2.07 -6.64
N VAL A 38 4.58 -1.75 -6.32
CA VAL A 38 5.64 -1.49 -7.30
C VAL A 38 7.02 -1.83 -6.74
N LEU A 39 7.95 -2.24 -7.61
CA LEU A 39 9.34 -2.53 -7.26
C LEU A 39 10.22 -1.30 -7.56
N LEU A 40 10.64 -0.57 -6.53
CA LEU A 40 11.49 0.61 -6.68
C LEU A 40 12.82 0.38 -5.95
N ASN A 41 13.94 0.61 -6.62
CA ASN A 41 15.28 0.48 -6.06
C ASN A 41 15.56 -0.86 -5.35
N GLY A 42 14.97 -1.96 -5.86
CA GLY A 42 15.12 -3.29 -5.27
C GLY A 42 14.26 -3.56 -4.03
N GLU A 43 13.30 -2.67 -3.74
CA GLU A 43 12.38 -2.79 -2.61
C GLU A 43 10.92 -2.83 -3.10
N LEU A 44 10.10 -3.67 -2.45
CA LEU A 44 8.68 -3.78 -2.75
C LEU A 44 7.92 -2.70 -1.97
N HIS A 45 7.26 -1.81 -2.69
CA HIS A 45 6.41 -0.77 -2.13
C HIS A 45 4.96 -1.20 -2.28
N VAL A 46 4.22 -1.24 -1.18
CA VAL A 46 2.77 -1.47 -1.15
C VAL A 46 2.14 -0.16 -0.71
N ILE A 47 1.27 0.41 -1.57
CA ILE A 47 0.68 1.72 -1.38
C ILE A 47 -0.82 1.57 -1.18
N THR A 48 -1.33 2.22 -0.13
CA THR A 48 -2.76 2.25 0.21
C THR A 48 -3.20 3.69 0.40
N LEU A 49 -4.45 3.98 0.05
CA LEU A 49 -5.08 5.24 0.41
C LEU A 49 -5.67 5.12 1.81
N LEU A 50 -5.22 5.97 2.74
CA LEU A 50 -5.87 6.11 4.04
C LEU A 50 -7.14 6.91 3.86
N LYS A 51 -8.30 6.26 4.09
CA LYS A 51 -9.55 6.99 4.29
C LYS A 51 -9.40 7.81 5.57
N ALA A 52 -9.63 9.11 5.50
CA ALA A 52 -9.80 9.89 6.71
C ALA A 52 -10.94 9.26 7.50
N ALA A 53 -10.73 8.94 8.77
CA ALA A 53 -11.84 8.56 9.65
C ALA A 53 -12.88 9.68 9.53
N GLU A 54 -14.10 9.33 9.12
CA GLU A 54 -15.18 10.28 9.01
C GLU A 54 -15.46 10.83 10.41
N SER A 55 -14.82 11.94 10.76
CA SER A 55 -15.30 12.80 11.82
C SER A 55 -16.66 13.27 11.34
N ALA A 56 -17.70 12.71 11.96
CA ALA A 56 -19.09 12.99 11.68
C ALA A 56 -19.42 14.40 12.13
N GLU A 57 -18.98 15.39 11.37
CA GLU A 57 -19.47 16.76 11.34
C GLU A 57 -18.56 17.52 10.37
N ILE A 58 -19.15 18.33 9.49
CA ILE A 58 -18.46 19.26 8.58
C ILE A 58 -18.16 18.69 7.17
N ARG A 59 -19.17 18.91 6.30
CA ARG A 59 -19.09 19.32 4.87
C ARG A 59 -19.10 18.23 3.79
N ARG A 60 -20.34 17.80 3.49
CA ARG A 60 -20.80 17.03 2.31
C ARG A 60 -20.57 17.68 0.94
N SER A 61 -19.55 18.52 0.75
CA SER A 61 -19.27 19.16 -0.54
C SER A 61 -17.78 19.26 -0.91
N GLN A 62 -16.85 19.01 0.03
CA GLN A 62 -15.40 19.08 -0.23
C GLN A 62 -14.73 17.71 -0.38
N LEU A 63 -15.47 16.61 -0.19
CA LEU A 63 -14.94 15.25 -0.22
C LEU A 63 -14.47 14.80 -1.62
N HIS A 64 -15.00 15.41 -2.69
CA HIS A 64 -14.70 15.01 -4.07
C HIS A 64 -13.35 15.50 -4.63
N LYS A 65 -12.50 16.20 -3.86
CA LYS A 65 -11.30 16.87 -4.41
C LYS A 65 -9.98 16.65 -3.67
N ARG A 66 -9.94 15.87 -2.58
CA ARG A 66 -8.66 15.60 -1.90
C ARG A 66 -8.16 14.23 -2.30
N ALA A 67 -6.95 14.17 -2.84
CA ALA A 67 -6.29 12.92 -3.20
C ALA A 67 -5.87 12.04 -2.01
N GLY A 68 -6.29 12.42 -0.79
CA GLY A 68 -6.09 11.68 0.44
C GLY A 68 -4.63 11.60 0.89
N THR A 69 -4.42 10.77 1.90
CA THR A 69 -3.10 10.45 2.45
C THR A 69 -2.70 9.06 1.98
N LEU A 70 -1.48 8.92 1.48
CA LEU A 70 -0.91 7.62 1.11
C LEU A 70 -0.19 7.02 2.32
N TYR A 71 -0.50 5.75 2.59
CA TYR A 71 0.29 4.90 3.48
C TYR A 71 1.07 3.90 2.64
N ILE A 72 2.39 3.96 2.77
CA ILE A 72 3.34 3.16 1.99
C ILE A 72 4.06 2.22 2.95
N GLN A 73 3.93 0.92 2.71
CA GLN A 73 4.74 -0.11 3.37
C GLN A 73 5.84 -0.54 2.42
N ILE A 74 7.09 -0.48 2.88
CA ILE A 74 8.26 -0.75 2.05
C ILE A 74 9.00 -1.94 2.61
N TYR A 75 9.10 -3.00 1.81
CA TYR A 75 9.83 -4.21 2.15
C TYR A 75 11.19 -4.24 1.47
N HIS A 76 12.22 -4.50 2.26
CA HIS A 76 13.57 -4.72 1.77
C HIS A 76 13.85 -6.24 1.71
N PRO A 77 13.88 -6.88 0.53
CA PRO A 77 13.98 -8.35 0.43
C PRO A 77 15.27 -8.94 0.99
N LYS A 78 16.41 -8.23 0.86
CA LYS A 78 17.69 -8.70 1.44
C LYS A 78 17.73 -8.59 2.98
N LYS A 79 17.24 -7.48 3.54
CA LYS A 79 17.21 -7.23 5.00
C LYS A 79 16.03 -7.92 5.69
N LYS A 80 15.07 -8.46 4.92
CA LYS A 80 13.85 -9.09 5.41
C LYS A 80 13.05 -8.20 6.37
N SER A 81 13.16 -6.89 6.22
CA SER A 81 12.52 -5.90 7.09
C SER A 81 11.51 -5.05 6.35
N TRP A 82 10.48 -4.61 7.08
CA TRP A 82 9.50 -3.63 6.63
C TRP A 82 9.77 -2.28 7.28
N ARG A 83 9.48 -1.22 6.54
CA ARG A 83 9.30 0.13 7.08
C ARG A 83 7.99 0.71 6.56
N SER A 84 7.54 1.81 7.16
CA SER A 84 6.34 2.51 6.71
C SER A 84 6.59 3.99 6.56
N LEU A 85 5.87 4.61 5.63
CA LEU A 85 5.86 6.04 5.38
C LEU A 85 4.43 6.50 5.14
N ILE A 86 4.06 7.64 5.75
CA ILE A 86 2.81 8.33 5.49
C ILE A 86 3.15 9.62 4.75
N THR A 87 2.49 9.88 3.63
CA THR A 87 2.68 11.11 2.86
C THR A 87 1.37 11.62 2.27
N LYS A 88 1.29 12.91 1.96
CA LYS A 88 0.17 13.45 1.19
C LYS A 88 0.23 12.86 -0.22
N SER A 89 -0.93 12.53 -0.78
CA SER A 89 -0.98 12.12 -2.17
C SER A 89 -0.52 13.26 -3.09
N PRO A 90 0.36 12.99 -4.06
CA PRO A 90 0.81 14.00 -5.02
C PRO A 90 -0.26 14.30 -6.09
N PHE A 91 -1.31 13.48 -6.17
CA PHE A 91 -2.38 13.67 -7.13
C PHE A 91 -3.33 14.79 -6.68
N HIS A 92 -4.01 15.43 -7.62
CA HIS A 92 -5.05 16.42 -7.32
C HIS A 92 -6.46 15.80 -7.26
N TYR A 93 -6.59 14.54 -7.67
CA TYR A 93 -7.84 13.79 -7.75
C TYR A 93 -7.74 12.49 -6.95
N SER A 94 -8.89 11.86 -6.69
CA SER A 94 -8.93 10.56 -6.01
C SER A 94 -8.24 9.49 -6.86
N LEU A 95 -7.26 8.81 -6.28
CA LEU A 95 -6.61 7.67 -6.90
C LEU A 95 -7.40 6.39 -6.58
N ASP A 96 -7.84 5.67 -7.60
CA ASP A 96 -8.45 4.35 -7.45
C ASP A 96 -7.43 3.24 -7.74
N PHE A 97 -6.99 2.55 -6.69
CA PHE A 97 -6.04 1.45 -6.82
C PHE A 97 -6.63 0.18 -7.45
N ASN A 98 -7.96 0.07 -7.62
CA ASN A 98 -8.54 -1.07 -8.35
C ASN A 98 -8.29 -0.98 -9.86
N THR A 99 -8.12 0.23 -10.37
CA THR A 99 -7.96 0.50 -11.82
C THR A 99 -6.59 1.05 -12.17
N ALA A 100 -5.84 1.57 -11.20
CA ALA A 100 -4.50 2.10 -11.42
C ALA A 100 -3.47 0.99 -11.71
N VAL A 101 -2.65 1.21 -12.74
CA VAL A 101 -1.45 0.41 -13.00
C VAL A 101 -0.23 1.15 -12.44
N MET A 102 0.62 0.42 -11.72
CA MET A 102 1.88 0.95 -11.21
C MET A 102 3.07 0.34 -11.95
N SER A 103 4.03 1.17 -12.32
CA SER A 103 5.24 0.74 -13.02
C SER A 103 6.46 1.49 -12.53
N THR A 104 7.60 0.84 -12.64
CA THR A 104 8.91 1.42 -12.36
C THR A 104 9.41 2.09 -13.62
N ILE A 105 9.43 3.42 -13.61
CA ILE A 105 10.12 4.19 -14.64
C ILE A 105 11.58 4.40 -14.23
N ARG A 106 12.51 4.21 -15.17
CA ARG A 106 13.89 4.68 -15.03
C ARG A 106 13.97 6.01 -15.78
N LEU A 107 14.34 7.07 -15.07
CA LEU A 107 14.62 8.37 -15.65
C LEU A 107 16.01 8.37 -16.30
#